data_AF-A0A3P1S2I5-F1
#
_entry.id   AF-A0A3P1S2I5-F1
#
_cell.length_a   1.000
_cell.length_b   1.000
_cell.length_c   1.000
_cell.angle_alpha   90.00
_cell.angle_beta   90.00
_cell.angle_gamma   90.00
#
_symmetry.space_group_name_H-M   'P 1'
#
loop_
_entity.id
_entity.type
_entity.pdbx_description
1 polymer ?
#
loop_
_entity_poly.entity_id
_entity_poly.type
_entity_poly.pdbx_seq_one_letter_code
_entity_poly.pdbx_strand_id
1 'polypeptide(L)'
;MHVTFCFDGIPKGSIVAVSTIGVKKQTEAFNIWQEGMKAMIEKIEPRTILVYGGKLDFDYGKIKVIYFENKVTERMKRWAEEEQV
;
A
#
# COMPACT_ATOMS: atom_id res chain seq x y z
N MET A 1 -2.85 -4.07 20.28
CA MET A 1 -1.92 -2.95 20.03
C MET A 1 -2.70 -1.87 19.31
N HIS A 2 -2.68 -0.61 19.77
CA HIS A 2 -3.32 0.48 19.03
C HIS A 2 -2.26 1.07 18.09
N VAL A 3 -2.50 0.98 16.78
CA VAL A 3 -1.62 1.58 15.76
C VAL A 3 -2.16 2.98 15.45
N THR A 4 -1.30 3.98 15.52
CA THR A 4 -1.63 5.36 15.12
C THR A 4 -0.99 5.67 13.76
N PHE A 5 -1.73 6.38 12.91
CA PHE A 5 -1.26 6.76 11.57
C PHE A 5 -1.19 8.28 11.44
N CYS A 6 -0.13 8.77 10.79
CA CYS A 6 0.16 10.21 10.64
C CYS A 6 -0.32 10.74 9.29
N PHE A 7 -1.63 10.98 9.15
CA PHE A 7 -2.22 11.54 7.92
C PHE A 7 -2.60 13.02 8.03
N ASP A 8 -2.45 13.62 9.21
CA ASP A 8 -2.74 15.04 9.40
C ASP A 8 -1.82 15.92 8.55
N GLY A 9 -2.39 16.97 7.97
CA GLY A 9 -1.69 17.88 7.05
C GLY A 9 -1.71 17.44 5.58
N ILE A 10 -2.13 16.21 5.27
CA ILE A 10 -2.35 15.81 3.87
C ILE A 10 -3.69 16.38 3.38
N PRO A 11 -3.73 17.12 2.25
CA PRO A 11 -4.96 17.71 1.76
C PRO A 11 -6.02 16.66 1.39
N LYS A 12 -7.27 16.93 1.74
CA LYS A 12 -8.42 16.11 1.30
C LYS A 12 -8.52 16.09 -0.22
N GLY A 13 -8.91 14.95 -0.79
CA GLY A 13 -9.05 14.78 -2.25
C GLY A 13 -7.72 14.75 -3.02
N SER A 14 -6.58 14.75 -2.32
CA SER A 14 -5.27 14.70 -2.95
C SER A 14 -5.02 13.34 -3.64
N ILE A 15 -3.95 13.30 -4.45
CA ILE A 15 -3.42 12.04 -4.99
C ILE A 15 -2.37 11.56 -3.99
N VAL A 16 -2.48 10.30 -3.58
CA VAL A 16 -1.54 9.68 -2.64
C VAL A 16 -0.80 8.54 -3.31
N ALA A 17 0.43 8.29 -2.85
CA ALA A 17 1.24 7.16 -3.28
C ALA A 17 1.51 6.24 -2.10
N VAL A 18 1.38 4.92 -2.32
CA VAL A 18 1.60 3.87 -1.32
C VAL A 18 2.46 2.76 -1.90
N SER A 19 3.21 2.07 -1.04
CA SER A 19 4.02 0.90 -1.41
C SER A 19 3.51 -0.34 -0.70
N THR A 20 3.57 -1.49 -1.38
CA THR A 20 3.23 -2.82 -0.86
C THR A 20 4.46 -3.69 -0.62
N ILE A 21 5.67 -3.14 -0.86
CA ILE A 21 6.93 -3.83 -0.60
C ILE A 21 7.09 -4.08 0.91
N GLY A 22 7.47 -5.30 1.29
CA GLY A 22 7.65 -5.70 2.69
C GLY A 22 6.36 -6.13 3.40
N VAL A 23 5.19 -5.78 2.86
CA VAL A 23 3.88 -6.11 3.45
C VAL A 23 3.52 -7.59 3.29
N LYS A 24 4.03 -8.24 2.23
CA LYS A 24 3.66 -9.62 1.85
C LYS A 24 4.30 -10.72 2.69
N LYS A 25 5.36 -10.42 3.46
CA LYS A 25 6.15 -11.45 4.17
C LYS A 25 5.56 -11.86 5.52
N GLN A 26 4.66 -11.05 6.11
CA GLN A 26 4.10 -11.29 7.45
C GLN A 26 2.63 -10.86 7.54
N THR A 27 1.78 -11.71 8.12
CA THR A 27 0.35 -11.43 8.30
C THR A 27 0.09 -10.16 9.11
N GLU A 28 0.90 -9.91 10.14
CA GLU A 28 0.79 -8.71 10.95
C GLU A 28 1.08 -7.44 10.13
N ALA A 29 2.14 -7.46 9.31
CA ALA A 29 2.47 -6.35 8.42
C ALA A 29 1.35 -6.08 7.41
N PHE A 30 0.72 -7.13 6.88
CA PHE A 30 -0.44 -7.00 6.00
C PHE A 30 -1.65 -6.38 6.72
N ASN A 31 -1.97 -6.85 7.93
CA ASN A 31 -3.07 -6.30 8.72
C ASN A 31 -2.86 -4.81 9.03
N ILE A 32 -1.66 -4.42 9.49
CA ILE A 32 -1.31 -3.02 9.77
C ILE A 32 -1.42 -2.17 8.50
N TRP A 33 -0.96 -2.68 7.36
CA TRP A 33 -1.10 -2.00 6.08
C TRP A 33 -2.57 -1.80 5.69
N GLN A 34 -3.43 -2.81 5.86
CA GLN A 34 -4.85 -2.71 5.57
C GLN A 34 -5.56 -1.70 6.49
N GLU A 35 -5.22 -1.68 7.78
CA GLU A 35 -5.74 -0.69 8.73
C GLU A 35 -5.29 0.73 8.35
N GLY A 36 -4.01 0.89 7.98
CA GLY A 36 -3.48 2.18 7.52
C GLY A 36 -4.15 2.67 6.25
N MET A 37 -4.41 1.78 5.29
CA MET A 37 -5.14 2.09 4.06
C MET A 37 -6.57 2.57 4.34
N LYS A 38 -7.30 1.90 5.25
CA LYS A 38 -8.65 2.31 5.65
C LYS A 38 -8.65 3.69 6.30
N ALA A 39 -7.77 3.90 7.28
CA ALA A 39 -7.66 5.19 7.98
C ALA A 39 -7.23 6.33 7.01
N MET A 40 -6.34 6.04 6.06
CA MET A 40 -5.93 6.97 5.02
C MET A 40 -7.11 7.36 4.12
N ILE A 41 -7.88 6.38 3.66
CA ILE A 41 -9.05 6.61 2.80
C ILE A 41 -10.11 7.45 3.53
N GLU A 42 -10.39 7.15 4.79
CA GLU A 42 -11.35 7.87 5.61
C GLU A 42 -10.92 9.33 5.87
N LYS A 43 -9.64 9.55 6.17
CA LYS A 43 -9.12 10.87 6.52
C LYS A 43 -8.91 11.78 5.30
N ILE A 44 -8.30 11.23 4.25
CA ILE A 44 -7.82 11.99 3.09
C ILE A 44 -8.86 12.00 1.97
N GLU A 45 -9.74 11.00 1.89
CA GLU A 45 -10.71 10.85 0.80
C GLU A 45 -10.03 11.01 -0.59
N PRO A 46 -8.97 10.23 -0.88
CA PRO A 46 -8.12 10.50 -2.04
C PRO A 46 -8.87 10.29 -3.35
N ARG A 47 -8.65 11.17 -4.33
CA ARG A 47 -9.22 10.99 -5.68
C ARG A 47 -8.54 9.88 -6.47
N THR A 48 -7.27 9.59 -6.15
CA THR A 48 -6.47 8.58 -6.83
C THR A 48 -5.39 8.05 -5.90
N ILE A 49 -5.20 6.73 -5.91
CA ILE A 49 -4.14 6.06 -5.17
C ILE A 49 -3.16 5.45 -6.18
N LEU A 50 -1.89 5.78 -6.03
CA LEU A 50 -0.79 5.21 -6.79
C LEU A 50 -0.15 4.09 -5.97
N VAL A 51 -0.12 2.86 -6.49
CA VAL A 51 0.39 1.70 -5.77
C VAL A 51 1.66 1.18 -6.41
N TYR A 52 2.74 1.11 -5.62
CA TYR A 52 4.02 0.50 -5.98
C TYR A 52 4.21 -0.81 -5.20
N GLY A 53 5.04 -1.74 -5.69
CA GLY A 53 5.32 -3.01 -4.98
C GLY A 53 4.48 -4.21 -5.43
N GLY A 54 3.62 -4.01 -6.42
CA GLY A 54 2.75 -5.04 -6.98
C GLY A 54 1.38 -5.10 -6.29
N LYS A 55 0.47 -5.82 -6.93
CA LYS A 55 -0.93 -5.92 -6.50
C LYS A 55 -1.08 -6.64 -5.16
N LEU A 56 -2.01 -6.15 -4.35
CA LEU A 56 -2.53 -6.77 -3.13
C LEU A 56 -4.04 -6.94 -3.27
N ASP A 57 -4.58 -7.92 -2.56
CA ASP A 57 -6.03 -8.09 -2.44
C ASP A 57 -6.55 -7.13 -1.36
N PHE A 58 -7.02 -5.97 -1.80
CA PHE A 58 -7.60 -4.93 -0.96
C PHE A 58 -8.72 -4.24 -1.73
N ASP A 59 -9.85 -4.02 -1.06
CA ASP A 59 -10.98 -3.30 -1.64
C ASP A 59 -10.80 -1.79 -1.44
N TYR A 60 -10.56 -1.10 -2.56
CA TYR A 60 -10.42 0.36 -2.60
C TYR A 60 -11.76 1.07 -2.83
N GLY A 61 -12.87 0.33 -2.91
CA GLY A 61 -14.18 0.84 -3.25
C GLY A 61 -14.20 1.50 -4.63
N LYS A 62 -14.68 2.74 -4.71
CA LYS A 62 -14.84 3.50 -5.97
C LYS A 62 -13.62 4.36 -6.33
N ILE A 63 -12.54 4.29 -5.55
CA ILE A 63 -11.36 5.14 -5.74
C ILE A 63 -10.57 4.65 -6.96
N LYS A 64 -10.09 5.58 -7.78
CA LYS A 64 -9.21 5.25 -8.90
C LYS A 64 -7.86 4.76 -8.38
N VAL A 65 -7.47 3.54 -8.73
CA VAL A 65 -6.18 2.94 -8.34
C VAL A 65 -5.31 2.72 -9.57
N ILE A 66 -4.06 3.18 -9.52
CA ILE A 66 -3.07 2.97 -10.57
C ILE A 66 -1.94 2.14 -9.99
N TYR A 67 -1.72 0.94 -10.52
CA TYR A 67 -0.59 0.10 -10.16
C TYR A 67 0.59 0.39 -11.06
N PHE A 68 1.75 0.63 -10.46
CA PHE A 68 3.01 0.75 -11.18
C PHE A 68 3.81 -0.53 -11.05
N GLU A 69 4.06 -1.14 -12.19
CA GLU A 69 5.02 -2.23 -12.35
C GLU A 69 6.36 -1.63 -12.80
N ASN A 70 7.44 -1.91 -12.09
CA ASN A 70 8.78 -1.46 -12.47
C ASN A 70 9.77 -2.62 -12.49
N LYS A 71 10.83 -2.52 -13.32
CA LYS A 71 11.90 -3.53 -13.38
C LYS A 71 12.55 -3.81 -12.02
N VAL A 72 12.53 -2.82 -11.13
CA VAL A 72 13.02 -2.92 -9.74
C VAL A 72 12.14 -3.84 -8.89
N THR A 73 10.80 -3.77 -9.04
CA THR A 73 9.89 -4.70 -8.36
C THR A 73 10.05 -6.14 -8.85
N GLU A 74 10.29 -6.35 -10.15
CA GLU A 74 10.59 -7.69 -10.69
C GLU A 74 11.93 -8.23 -10.15
N ARG A 75 12.96 -7.39 -10.06
CA ARG A 75 14.24 -7.78 -9.45
C ARG A 75 14.10 -8.12 -7.97
N MET A 76 13.28 -7.38 -7.22
CA MET A 76 13.02 -7.67 -5.81
C MET A 76 12.17 -8.93 -5.60
N LYS A 77 11.19 -9.24 -6.48
CA LYS A 77 10.47 -10.52 -6.44
C LYS A 77 11.44 -11.68 -6.60
N ARG A 78 12.34 -11.60 -7.58
CA ARG A 78 13.37 -12.62 -7.83
C ARG A 78 14.28 -12.84 -6.61
N TRP A 79 14.74 -11.77 -5.96
CA TRP A 79 15.53 -11.89 -4.72
C TRP A 79 14.75 -12.47 -3.55
N ALA A 80 13.47 -12.14 -3.42
CA ALA A 80 12.62 -12.71 -2.37
C ALA A 80 12.32 -14.20 -2.58
N GLU A 81 12.27 -14.67 -3.84
CA GLU A 81 12.17 -16.10 -4.19
C GLU A 81 13.49 -16.83 -3.95
N GLU A 82 14.63 -16.21 -4.28
CA GLU A 82 15.98 -16.76 -4.04
C GLU A 82 16.33 -16.89 -2.54
N GLU A 83 15.90 -15.95 -1.68
CA GLU A 83 16.11 -16.02 -0.22
C GLU A 83 15.31 -17.11 0.51
N GLN A 84 14.29 -17.69 -0.15
CA GLN A 84 13.45 -18.75 0.42
C GLN A 84 13.92 -20.17 0.06
N VAL A 85 15.03 -20.30 -0.70
CA VAL A 85 15.63 -21.58 -1.13
C VAL A 85 16.87 -21.92 -0.31
#